data_AF-A0A9Q6A838-F1
#
_entry.id   AF-A0A9Q6A838-F1
#
_cell.length_a   1.000
_cell.length_b   1.000
_cell.length_c   1.000
_cell.angle_alpha   90.00
_cell.angle_beta   90.00
_cell.angle_gamma   90.00
#
_symmetry.space_group_name_H-M   'P 1'
#
loop_
_entity.id
_entity.type
_entity.pdbx_description
1 polymer ?
#
loop_
_entity_poly.entity_id
_entity_poly.type
_entity_poly.pdbx_seq_one_letter_code
_entity_poly.pdbx_strand_id
1 'polypeptide(L)'
;MEANVEKNGGVSTEKPSLFGVITSPGTQFERIRERPVVWGPLLIVAAIIIVGAVLQGLGTDYSELLKATDTEGLSPEQISTVATITKFGAMAGSILGGIAALFIAPLIYWLCVKISGGVTTYKKMLSLGLFVSLISSLGLLINGIVAFTTDTSSLYSMTSLAGIIPSDMPLANVLNTFEIFSIWSYVLLAIGLHKTGGISKKAGWISVIILFVLLVAFSFVSGAINSVAGA
;
A
#
# COMPACT_ATOMS: atom_id res chain seq x y z
N MET A 1 2.79 5.04 62.26
CA MET A 1 2.29 4.33 61.06
C MET A 1 2.44 5.31 59.91
N GLU A 2 3.56 5.26 59.22
CA GLU A 2 3.81 6.13 58.07
C GLU A 2 3.16 5.51 56.83
N ALA A 3 2.33 6.30 56.16
CA ALA A 3 1.65 5.89 54.94
C ALA A 3 2.66 5.84 53.79
N ASN A 4 2.94 4.64 53.29
CA ASN A 4 3.61 4.43 52.01
C ASN A 4 2.71 4.95 50.90
N VAL A 5 3.00 6.16 50.42
CA VAL A 5 2.49 6.64 49.14
C VAL A 5 3.21 5.84 48.07
N GLU A 6 2.54 4.79 47.56
CA GLU A 6 2.94 4.16 46.31
C GLU A 6 2.94 5.21 45.22
N LYS A 7 4.15 5.67 44.90
CA LYS A 7 4.46 6.47 43.74
C LYS A 7 4.17 5.58 42.53
N ASN A 8 2.93 5.64 42.02
CA ASN A 8 2.57 5.10 40.70
C ASN A 8 3.51 5.74 39.68
N GLY A 9 4.65 5.07 39.45
CA GLY A 9 5.64 5.46 38.48
C GLY A 9 4.96 5.47 37.12
N GLY A 10 4.77 6.65 36.56
CA GLY A 10 4.30 6.81 35.19
C GLY A 10 5.23 6.02 34.27
N VAL A 11 4.79 4.83 33.87
CA VAL A 11 5.46 4.02 32.86
C VAL A 11 5.46 4.88 31.61
N SER A 12 6.62 5.43 31.26
CA SER A 12 6.77 6.20 30.04
C SER A 12 6.38 5.28 28.88
N THR A 13 5.31 5.62 28.17
CA THR A 13 4.86 4.81 27.06
C THR A 13 5.94 4.84 25.98
N GLU A 14 6.56 3.67 25.76
CA GLU A 14 7.65 3.54 24.79
C GLU A 14 7.19 4.02 23.41
N LYS A 15 8.06 4.76 22.72
CA LYS A 15 7.77 5.22 21.36
C LYS A 15 7.59 4.00 20.45
N PRO A 16 6.59 3.99 19.54
CA PRO A 16 6.46 2.93 18.57
C PRO A 16 7.67 2.94 17.61
N SER A 17 8.17 1.75 17.30
CA SER A 17 9.27 1.50 16.36
C SER A 17 8.71 1.08 15.00
N LEU A 18 9.07 1.81 13.94
CA LEU A 18 8.59 1.55 12.57
C LEU A 18 8.94 0.12 12.13
N PHE A 19 10.22 -0.27 12.23
CA PHE A 19 10.67 -1.61 11.88
C PHE A 19 10.21 -2.67 12.87
N GLY A 20 9.82 -2.27 14.09
CA GLY A 20 9.21 -3.16 15.07
C GLY A 20 7.89 -3.79 14.59
N VAL A 21 7.23 -3.23 13.57
CA VAL A 21 6.02 -3.79 12.97
C VAL A 21 6.28 -5.13 12.29
N ILE A 22 7.50 -5.37 11.83
CA ILE A 22 7.88 -6.62 11.15
C ILE A 22 7.90 -7.78 12.16
N THR A 23 8.35 -7.55 13.39
CA THR A 23 8.57 -8.60 14.39
C THR A 23 7.55 -8.60 15.52
N SER A 24 7.02 -7.43 15.90
CA SER A 24 6.16 -7.24 17.07
C SER A 24 4.99 -6.27 16.81
N PRO A 25 4.19 -6.48 15.74
CA PRO A 25 3.19 -5.51 15.27
C PRO A 25 2.16 -5.13 16.33
N GLY A 26 1.66 -6.09 17.11
CA GLY A 26 0.69 -5.83 18.17
C GLY A 26 1.19 -4.82 19.20
N THR A 27 2.43 -5.02 19.67
CA THR A 27 3.10 -4.11 20.62
C THR A 27 3.28 -2.72 20.02
N GLN A 28 3.65 -2.62 18.74
CA GLN A 28 3.80 -1.32 18.10
C GLN A 28 2.45 -0.59 17.96
N PHE A 29 1.37 -1.31 17.63
CA PHE A 29 0.05 -0.71 17.50
C PHE A 29 -0.53 -0.24 18.84
N GLU A 30 -0.28 -0.97 19.92
CA GLU A 30 -0.60 -0.49 21.29
C GLU A 30 0.18 0.79 21.62
N ARG A 31 1.48 0.86 21.28
CA ARG A 31 2.28 2.08 21.45
C ARG A 31 1.77 3.24 20.60
N ILE A 32 1.28 3.00 19.38
CA ILE A 32 0.66 4.03 18.54
C ILE A 32 -0.63 4.57 19.19
N ARG A 33 -1.42 3.71 19.84
CA ARG A 33 -2.63 4.12 20.56
C ARG A 33 -2.31 5.19 21.61
N GLU A 34 -1.23 5.01 22.34
CA GLU A 34 -0.82 5.91 23.42
C GLU A 34 -0.01 7.11 22.90
N ARG A 35 0.92 6.87 21.98
CA ARG A 35 1.88 7.87 21.48
C ARG A 35 2.04 7.79 19.96
N PRO A 36 1.09 8.33 19.17
CA PRO A 36 1.16 8.27 17.71
C PRO A 36 2.33 9.12 17.16
N VAL A 37 3.09 8.55 16.23
CA VAL A 37 4.26 9.17 15.57
C VAL A 37 4.01 9.24 14.07
N VAL A 38 4.28 10.40 13.47
CA VAL A 38 3.94 10.67 12.06
C VAL A 38 5.19 10.97 11.22
N TRP A 39 5.92 12.04 11.52
CA TRP A 39 6.95 12.56 10.60
C TRP A 39 8.09 11.59 10.24
N GLY A 40 8.67 10.90 11.23
CA GLY A 40 9.72 9.92 10.95
C GLY A 40 9.25 8.78 10.03
N PRO A 41 8.19 8.05 10.40
CA PRO A 41 7.56 7.06 9.52
C PRO A 41 7.16 7.59 8.15
N LEU A 42 6.58 8.79 8.08
CA LEU A 42 6.18 9.42 6.82
C LEU A 42 7.37 9.61 5.87
N LEU A 43 8.47 10.20 6.35
CA LEU A 43 9.63 10.46 5.51
C LEU A 43 10.27 9.16 5.01
N ILE A 44 10.36 8.14 5.85
CA ILE A 44 10.93 6.84 5.48
C ILE A 44 10.05 6.16 4.43
N VAL A 45 8.74 6.04 4.68
CA VAL A 45 7.81 5.39 3.75
C VAL A 45 7.72 6.15 2.44
N ALA A 46 7.65 7.49 2.48
CA ALA A 46 7.63 8.32 1.27
C ALA A 46 8.89 8.10 0.43
N ALA A 47 10.08 8.05 1.06
CA ALA A 47 11.32 7.78 0.35
C ALA A 47 11.32 6.39 -0.30
N ILE A 48 10.83 5.35 0.41
CA ILE A 48 10.72 4.00 -0.15
C ILE A 48 9.76 3.97 -1.35
N ILE A 49 8.60 4.63 -1.25
CA ILE A 49 7.64 4.74 -2.35
C ILE A 49 8.28 5.41 -3.57
N ILE A 50 8.96 6.55 -3.37
CA ILE A 50 9.62 7.28 -4.45
C ILE A 50 10.67 6.40 -5.13
N VAL A 51 11.56 5.79 -4.36
CA VAL A 51 12.63 4.92 -4.90
C VAL A 51 12.03 3.72 -5.63
N GLY A 52 11.06 3.03 -5.03
CA GLY A 52 10.40 1.88 -5.65
C GLY A 52 9.70 2.24 -6.97
N ALA A 53 8.97 3.36 -6.99
CA ALA A 53 8.30 3.84 -8.20
C ALA A 53 9.28 4.29 -9.30
N VAL A 54 10.39 4.94 -8.93
CA VAL A 54 11.45 5.32 -9.88
C VAL A 54 12.12 4.08 -10.46
N LEU A 55 12.50 3.10 -9.64
CA LEU A 55 13.12 1.86 -10.12
C LEU A 55 12.18 1.09 -11.05
N GLN A 56 10.90 0.96 -10.67
CA GLN A 56 9.88 0.32 -11.50
C GLN A 56 9.71 1.05 -12.84
N GLY A 57 9.53 2.37 -12.81
CA GLY A 57 9.34 3.17 -14.02
C GLY A 57 10.57 3.16 -14.93
N LEU A 58 11.78 3.19 -14.37
CA LEU A 58 13.02 3.14 -15.15
C LEU A 58 13.27 1.75 -15.75
N GLY A 59 12.95 0.68 -15.02
CA GLY A 59 13.16 -0.71 -15.43
C GLY A 59 12.15 -1.25 -16.44
N THR A 60 10.92 -0.73 -16.43
CA THR A 60 9.87 -1.20 -17.36
C THR A 60 10.13 -0.69 -18.78
N ASP A 61 10.15 -1.59 -19.77
CA ASP A 61 10.12 -1.23 -21.20
C ASP A 61 8.67 -1.01 -21.66
N TYR A 62 8.24 0.25 -21.61
CA TYR A 62 6.91 0.65 -22.08
C TYR A 62 6.75 0.54 -23.61
N SER A 63 7.84 0.51 -24.38
CA SER A 63 7.75 0.34 -25.83
C SER A 63 7.39 -1.10 -26.18
N GLU A 64 7.95 -2.07 -25.45
CA GLU A 64 7.60 -3.48 -25.57
C GLU A 64 6.14 -3.72 -25.16
N LEU A 65 5.72 -3.15 -24.04
CA LEU A 65 4.33 -3.26 -23.56
C LEU A 65 3.32 -2.64 -24.53
N LEU A 66 3.66 -1.50 -25.16
CA LEU A 66 2.80 -0.89 -26.17
C LEU A 66 2.73 -1.72 -27.45
N LYS A 67 3.83 -2.32 -27.89
CA LYS A 67 3.82 -3.22 -29.06
C LYS A 67 2.99 -4.48 -28.83
N ALA A 68 2.82 -4.90 -27.57
CA ALA A 68 1.93 -6.00 -27.21
C ALA A 68 0.44 -5.59 -27.19
N THR A 69 0.14 -4.30 -27.35
CA THR A 69 -1.21 -3.77 -27.59
C THR A 69 -1.41 -3.46 -29.07
N ASP A 70 -2.66 -3.25 -29.49
CA ASP A 70 -2.96 -2.87 -30.87
C ASP A 70 -2.39 -1.48 -31.18
N THR A 71 -1.24 -1.47 -31.87
CA THR A 71 -0.53 -0.26 -32.30
C THR A 71 -0.55 -0.12 -33.82
N GLU A 72 -1.49 -0.81 -34.49
CA GLU A 72 -1.67 -0.72 -35.93
C GLU A 72 -1.83 0.74 -36.37
N GLY A 73 -0.96 1.18 -37.29
CA GLY A 73 -0.96 2.54 -37.85
C GLY A 73 -0.04 3.55 -37.17
N LEU A 74 0.68 3.20 -36.09
CA LEU A 74 1.69 4.07 -35.49
C LEU A 74 3.10 3.85 -36.07
N SER A 75 3.83 4.93 -36.34
CA SER A 75 5.26 4.86 -36.69
C SER A 75 6.12 4.48 -35.46
N PRO A 76 7.33 3.95 -35.66
CA PRO A 76 8.26 3.66 -34.55
C PRO A 76 8.54 4.88 -33.65
N GLU A 77 8.63 6.07 -34.24
CA GLU A 77 8.82 7.34 -33.52
C GLU A 77 7.61 7.71 -32.67
N GLN A 78 6.39 7.46 -33.17
CA GLN A 78 5.17 7.67 -32.41
C GLN A 78 5.09 6.71 -31.22
N ILE A 79 5.40 5.43 -31.40
CA ILE A 79 5.44 4.44 -30.32
C ILE A 79 6.45 4.85 -29.24
N SER A 80 7.66 5.28 -29.63
CA SER A 80 8.69 5.74 -28.68
C SER A 80 8.26 6.98 -27.89
N THR A 81 7.57 7.92 -28.56
CA THR A 81 7.06 9.13 -27.92
C THR A 81 5.97 8.78 -26.89
N VAL A 82 5.01 7.93 -27.26
CA VAL A 82 3.95 7.47 -26.35
C VAL A 82 4.54 6.68 -25.19
N ALA A 83 5.49 5.77 -25.44
CA ALA A 83 6.19 5.02 -24.40
C ALA A 83 6.85 5.94 -23.37
N THR A 84 7.51 7.01 -23.84
CA THR A 84 8.17 7.99 -22.97
C THR A 84 7.16 8.75 -22.10
N ILE A 85 6.06 9.22 -22.70
CA ILE A 85 4.99 9.91 -21.98
C ILE A 85 4.36 8.98 -20.94
N THR A 86 4.04 7.74 -21.33
CA THR A 86 3.46 6.73 -20.43
C THR A 86 4.41 6.39 -19.29
N LYS A 87 5.72 6.23 -19.55
CA LYS A 87 6.73 5.96 -18.54
C LYS A 87 6.78 7.03 -17.45
N PHE A 88 6.92 8.29 -17.84
CA PHE A 88 6.99 9.39 -16.87
C PHE A 88 5.63 9.69 -16.24
N GLY A 89 4.53 9.51 -16.97
CA GLY A 89 3.17 9.62 -16.47
C GLY A 89 2.85 8.57 -15.40
N ALA A 90 3.17 7.30 -15.66
CA ALA A 90 3.00 6.20 -14.72
C ALA A 90 3.87 6.37 -13.48
N MET A 91 5.14 6.77 -13.66
CA MET A 91 6.07 7.06 -12.56
C MET A 91 5.54 8.20 -11.67
N ALA A 92 5.16 9.34 -12.27
CA ALA A 92 4.59 10.47 -11.54
C ALA A 92 3.27 10.09 -10.85
N GLY A 93 2.40 9.35 -11.54
CA GLY A 93 1.13 8.85 -11.01
C GLY A 93 1.32 7.93 -9.80
N SER A 94 2.28 6.99 -9.88
CA SER A 94 2.65 6.10 -8.78
C SER A 94 3.16 6.87 -7.56
N ILE A 95 4.06 7.86 -7.76
CA ILE A 95 4.58 8.69 -6.67
C ILE A 95 3.48 9.55 -6.06
N LEU A 96 2.76 10.33 -6.86
CA LEU A 96 1.73 11.25 -6.36
C LEU A 96 0.57 10.47 -5.73
N GLY A 97 0.12 9.39 -6.37
CA GLY A 97 -0.92 8.52 -5.86
C GLY A 97 -0.51 7.82 -4.56
N GLY A 98 0.71 7.28 -4.50
CA GLY A 98 1.25 6.64 -3.30
C GLY A 98 1.36 7.60 -2.12
N ILE A 99 1.90 8.81 -2.35
CA ILE A 99 1.98 9.85 -1.31
C ILE A 99 0.59 10.32 -0.88
N ALA A 100 -0.33 10.56 -1.81
CA ALA A 100 -1.70 10.93 -1.48
C ALA A 100 -2.41 9.84 -0.66
N ALA A 101 -2.20 8.56 -1.00
CA ALA A 101 -2.75 7.42 -0.28
C ALA A 101 -2.30 7.35 1.19
N LEU A 102 -1.08 7.81 1.52
CA LEU A 102 -0.60 7.90 2.91
C LEU A 102 -1.49 8.80 3.79
N PHE A 103 -2.25 9.72 3.20
CA PHE A 103 -3.16 10.61 3.93
C PHE A 103 -4.63 10.23 3.73
N ILE A 104 -5.01 9.80 2.52
CA ILE A 104 -6.40 9.43 2.20
C ILE A 104 -6.80 8.13 2.90
N ALA A 105 -5.97 7.08 2.87
CA ALA A 105 -6.33 5.79 3.45
C ALA A 105 -6.57 5.86 4.97
N PRO A 106 -5.77 6.60 5.77
CA PRO A 106 -6.07 6.85 7.17
C PRO A 106 -7.42 7.52 7.48
N LEU A 107 -7.96 8.32 6.56
CA LEU A 107 -9.32 8.87 6.72
C LEU A 107 -10.36 7.74 6.66
N ILE A 108 -10.17 6.81 5.72
CA ILE A 108 -11.03 5.62 5.58
C ILE A 108 -10.91 4.74 6.82
N TYR A 109 -9.69 4.50 7.32
CA TYR A 109 -9.45 3.72 8.55
C TYR A 109 -10.12 4.36 9.77
N TRP A 110 -10.02 5.69 9.88
CA TRP A 110 -10.71 6.46 10.90
C TRP A 110 -12.23 6.28 10.80
N LEU A 111 -12.80 6.37 9.60
CA LEU A 111 -14.23 6.15 9.39
C LEU A 111 -14.65 4.71 9.77
N CYS A 112 -13.88 3.69 9.38
CA CYS A 112 -14.13 2.29 9.79
C CYS A 112 -14.19 2.15 11.31
N VAL A 113 -13.25 2.78 12.03
CA VAL A 113 -13.23 2.78 13.50
C VAL A 113 -14.44 3.50 14.07
N LYS A 114 -14.81 4.67 13.52
CA LYS A 114 -15.97 5.46 13.97
C LYS A 114 -17.29 4.73 13.79
N ILE A 115 -17.51 4.10 12.63
CA ILE A 115 -18.72 3.31 12.34
C ILE A 115 -18.79 2.08 13.25
N SER A 116 -17.65 1.49 13.59
CA SER A 116 -17.55 0.32 14.48
C SER A 116 -17.62 0.66 15.98
N GLY A 117 -17.94 1.91 16.35
CA GLY A 117 -18.08 2.36 17.73
C GLY A 117 -16.76 2.60 18.49
N GLY A 118 -15.62 2.60 17.80
CA GLY A 118 -14.32 2.86 18.41
C GLY A 118 -14.06 4.34 18.69
N VAL A 119 -13.11 4.59 19.60
CA VAL A 119 -12.68 5.93 19.99
C VAL A 119 -11.24 6.15 19.55
N THR A 120 -11.06 6.89 18.47
CA THR A 120 -9.74 7.22 17.93
C THR A 120 -9.71 8.60 17.28
N THR A 121 -8.52 9.06 16.92
CA THR A 121 -8.31 10.32 16.18
C THR A 121 -7.69 10.03 14.81
N TYR A 122 -7.87 10.95 13.87
CA TYR A 122 -7.20 10.84 12.57
C TYR A 122 -5.68 10.69 12.71
N LYS A 123 -5.04 11.42 13.64
CA LYS A 123 -3.60 11.30 13.90
C LYS A 123 -3.16 9.88 14.28
N LYS A 124 -3.97 9.16 15.07
CA LYS A 124 -3.68 7.74 15.43
C LYS A 124 -3.81 6.82 14.22
N MET A 125 -4.80 7.06 13.36
CA MET A 125 -4.99 6.29 12.12
C MET A 125 -3.95 6.62 11.05
N LEU A 126 -3.49 7.87 10.98
CA LEU A 126 -2.37 8.27 10.13
C LEU A 126 -1.09 7.58 10.58
N SER A 127 -0.80 7.61 11.88
CA SER A 127 0.35 6.87 12.43
C SER A 127 0.23 5.37 12.16
N LEU A 128 -0.93 4.75 12.40
CA LEU A 128 -1.16 3.35 12.06
C LEU A 128 -0.93 3.08 10.55
N GLY A 129 -1.53 3.91 9.69
CA GLY A 129 -1.42 3.78 8.24
C GLY A 129 0.01 3.82 7.76
N LEU A 130 0.83 4.76 8.26
CA LEU A 130 2.25 4.86 7.94
C LEU A 130 3.05 3.61 8.36
N PHE A 131 2.73 3.05 9.53
CA PHE A 131 3.40 1.85 10.03
C PHE A 131 3.04 0.61 9.23
N VAL A 132 1.77 0.48 8.84
CA VAL A 132 1.30 -0.61 7.97
C VAL A 132 1.87 -0.45 6.54
N SER A 133 1.89 0.77 6.01
CA SER A 133 2.37 1.05 4.65
C SER A 133 3.85 0.77 4.46
N LEU A 134 4.63 0.63 5.54
CA LEU A 134 6.00 0.14 5.45
C LEU A 134 6.05 -1.17 4.66
N ILE A 135 5.19 -2.13 4.98
CA ILE A 135 5.20 -3.46 4.37
C ILE A 135 4.86 -3.37 2.88
N SER A 136 3.76 -2.71 2.51
CA SER A 136 3.39 -2.54 1.10
C SER A 136 4.44 -1.74 0.31
N SER A 137 5.07 -0.72 0.93
CA SER A 137 6.13 0.05 0.28
C SER A 137 7.40 -0.77 0.04
N LEU A 138 7.73 -1.73 0.93
CA LEU A 138 8.80 -2.69 0.69
C LEU A 138 8.46 -3.61 -0.48
N GLY A 139 7.20 -4.03 -0.63
CA GLY A 139 6.74 -4.75 -1.81
C GLY A 139 6.94 -3.96 -3.09
N LEU A 140 6.52 -2.69 -3.12
CA LEU A 140 6.77 -1.81 -4.26
C LEU A 140 8.28 -1.68 -4.57
N LEU A 141 9.11 -1.48 -3.55
CA LEU A 141 10.55 -1.37 -3.71
C LEU A 141 11.15 -2.66 -4.31
N ILE A 142 10.77 -3.83 -3.81
CA ILE A 142 11.26 -5.11 -4.31
C ILE A 142 10.83 -5.32 -5.76
N ASN A 143 9.56 -5.09 -6.10
CA ASN A 143 9.11 -5.21 -7.50
C ASN A 143 9.79 -4.17 -8.40
N GLY A 144 10.05 -2.96 -7.90
CA GLY A 144 10.81 -1.94 -8.62
C GLY A 144 12.26 -2.35 -8.89
N ILE A 145 12.93 -2.94 -7.89
CA ILE A 145 14.27 -3.52 -8.07
C ILE A 145 14.24 -4.61 -9.13
N VAL A 146 13.29 -5.55 -9.05
CA VAL A 146 13.16 -6.64 -10.04
C VAL A 146 12.96 -6.07 -11.44
N ALA A 147 12.05 -5.13 -11.63
CA ALA A 147 11.85 -4.47 -12.92
C ALA A 147 13.11 -3.76 -13.41
N PHE A 148 13.90 -3.14 -12.52
CA PHE A 148 15.12 -2.43 -12.90
C PHE A 148 16.30 -3.35 -13.24
N THR A 149 16.38 -4.53 -12.62
CA THR A 149 17.53 -5.44 -12.77
C THR A 149 17.29 -6.61 -13.71
N THR A 150 16.06 -6.78 -14.20
CA THR A 150 15.69 -7.87 -15.11
C THR A 150 15.15 -7.29 -16.40
N ASP A 151 15.34 -8.00 -17.51
CA ASP A 151 14.74 -7.64 -18.80
C ASP A 151 13.25 -8.05 -18.88
N THR A 152 12.59 -8.25 -17.73
CA THR A 152 11.18 -8.65 -17.70
C THR A 152 10.29 -7.40 -17.65
N SER A 153 9.71 -7.06 -18.79
CA SER A 153 8.74 -5.98 -18.91
C SER A 153 7.34 -6.48 -18.53
N SER A 154 6.88 -6.15 -17.33
CA SER A 154 5.52 -6.50 -16.87
C SER A 154 4.86 -5.31 -16.19
N LEU A 155 3.58 -5.09 -16.49
CA LEU A 155 2.72 -4.16 -15.75
C LEU A 155 2.30 -4.70 -14.38
N TYR A 156 2.53 -6.00 -14.13
CA TYR A 156 2.09 -6.70 -12.93
C TYR A 156 3.25 -7.04 -12.02
N SER A 157 2.98 -7.00 -10.71
CA SER A 157 3.97 -7.30 -9.69
C SER A 157 4.36 -8.78 -9.73
N MET A 158 5.65 -9.08 -9.77
CA MET A 158 6.20 -10.43 -9.69
C MET A 158 5.81 -11.18 -8.42
N THR A 159 5.51 -10.43 -7.37
CA THR A 159 5.10 -10.92 -6.05
C THR A 159 3.58 -11.04 -5.89
N SER A 160 2.84 -10.83 -6.98
CA SER A 160 1.39 -11.03 -7.05
C SER A 160 1.03 -12.31 -7.78
N LEU A 161 -0.23 -12.74 -7.65
CA LEU A 161 -0.73 -13.88 -8.45
C LEU A 161 -0.66 -13.62 -9.96
N ALA A 162 -0.74 -12.37 -10.41
CA ALA A 162 -0.61 -12.02 -11.83
C ALA A 162 0.81 -12.24 -12.37
N GLY A 163 1.82 -12.26 -11.50
CA GLY A 163 3.20 -12.59 -11.89
C GLY A 163 3.42 -14.08 -12.15
N ILE A 164 2.46 -14.95 -11.79
CA ILE A 164 2.60 -16.42 -11.87
C ILE A 164 1.50 -17.03 -12.75
N ILE A 165 0.30 -16.43 -12.77
CA ILE A 165 -0.86 -16.93 -13.51
C ILE A 165 -1.06 -16.06 -14.76
N PRO A 166 -0.74 -16.56 -15.97
CA PRO A 166 -1.04 -15.86 -17.20
C PRO A 166 -2.54 -15.66 -17.34
N SER A 167 -2.95 -14.42 -17.61
CA SER A 167 -4.35 -14.06 -17.83
C SER A 167 -4.44 -12.72 -18.56
N ASP A 168 -5.56 -12.49 -19.23
CA ASP A 168 -5.87 -11.21 -19.86
C ASP A 168 -6.63 -10.30 -18.90
N MET A 169 -6.75 -9.02 -19.27
CA MET A 169 -7.67 -8.11 -18.59
C MET A 169 -9.13 -8.57 -18.79
N PRO A 170 -10.00 -8.46 -17.77
CA PRO A 170 -9.79 -7.81 -16.48
C PRO A 170 -9.15 -8.69 -15.39
N LEU A 171 -9.02 -10.00 -15.63
CA LEU A 171 -8.58 -10.96 -14.61
C LEU A 171 -7.16 -10.67 -14.12
N ALA A 172 -6.25 -10.29 -15.01
CA ALA A 172 -4.88 -9.94 -14.64
C ALA A 172 -4.80 -8.80 -13.60
N ASN A 173 -5.65 -7.76 -13.72
CA ASN A 173 -5.75 -6.69 -12.73
C ASN A 173 -6.22 -7.19 -11.37
N VAL A 174 -7.20 -8.11 -11.36
CA VAL A 174 -7.69 -8.74 -10.12
C VAL A 174 -6.58 -9.56 -9.48
N LEU A 175 -5.90 -10.41 -10.24
CA LEU A 175 -4.80 -11.24 -9.73
C LEU A 175 -3.64 -10.39 -9.18
N ASN A 176 -3.39 -9.21 -9.75
CA ASN A 176 -2.39 -8.28 -9.25
C ASN A 176 -2.76 -7.69 -7.87
N THR A 177 -4.05 -7.68 -7.48
CA THR A 177 -4.44 -7.26 -6.11
C THR A 177 -4.02 -8.26 -5.04
N PHE A 178 -3.82 -9.52 -5.41
CA PHE A 178 -3.34 -10.59 -4.53
C PHE A 178 -1.81 -10.58 -4.49
N GLU A 179 -1.26 -9.51 -3.95
CA GLU A 179 0.17 -9.27 -3.81
C GLU A 179 0.58 -9.51 -2.35
N ILE A 180 1.64 -10.31 -2.13
CA ILE A 180 1.99 -10.84 -0.80
C ILE A 180 2.23 -9.75 0.26
N PHE A 181 2.91 -8.66 -0.09
CA PHE A 181 3.19 -7.56 0.83
C PHE A 181 1.90 -6.78 1.16
N SER A 182 1.02 -6.62 0.19
CA SER A 182 -0.28 -5.99 0.33
C SER A 182 -1.21 -6.82 1.20
N ILE A 183 -1.30 -8.14 0.98
CA ILE A 183 -2.08 -9.06 1.83
C ILE A 183 -1.59 -9.02 3.27
N TRP A 184 -0.27 -9.06 3.50
CA TRP A 184 0.28 -8.93 4.84
C TRP A 184 -0.04 -7.57 5.47
N SER A 185 0.02 -6.50 4.68
CA SER A 185 -0.38 -5.15 5.13
C SER A 185 -1.85 -5.10 5.57
N TYR A 186 -2.76 -5.79 4.87
CA TYR A 186 -4.16 -5.91 5.28
C TYR A 186 -4.34 -6.67 6.58
N VAL A 187 -3.59 -7.77 6.79
CA VAL A 187 -3.59 -8.50 8.07
C VAL A 187 -3.15 -7.57 9.21
N LEU A 188 -2.05 -6.84 9.00
CA LEU A 188 -1.55 -5.86 9.97
C LEU A 188 -2.53 -4.73 10.21
N LEU A 189 -3.21 -4.25 9.17
CA LEU A 189 -4.27 -3.25 9.31
C LEU A 189 -5.40 -3.77 10.20
N ALA A 190 -5.87 -5.00 10.02
CA ALA A 190 -6.95 -5.56 10.85
C ALA A 190 -6.55 -5.62 12.34
N ILE A 191 -5.32 -6.04 12.62
CA ILE A 191 -4.74 -6.05 13.98
C ILE A 191 -4.63 -4.60 14.51
N GLY A 192 -4.16 -3.68 13.69
CA GLY A 192 -3.97 -2.28 14.03
C GLY A 192 -5.28 -1.53 14.29
N LEU A 193 -6.34 -1.77 13.52
CA LEU A 193 -7.66 -1.19 13.77
C LEU A 193 -8.18 -1.64 15.14
N HIS A 194 -8.00 -2.92 15.50
CA HIS A 194 -8.35 -3.42 16.83
C HIS A 194 -7.51 -2.77 17.93
N LYS A 195 -6.17 -2.84 17.84
CA LYS A 195 -5.24 -2.41 18.90
C LYS A 195 -5.17 -0.89 19.05
N THR A 196 -5.07 -0.16 17.94
CA THR A 196 -4.96 1.30 17.89
C THR A 196 -6.32 2.00 17.88
N GLY A 197 -7.27 1.48 17.11
CA GLY A 197 -8.62 2.06 16.96
C GLY A 197 -9.57 1.72 18.10
N GLY A 198 -9.26 0.70 18.90
CA GLY A 198 -10.04 0.31 20.07
C GLY A 198 -11.36 -0.39 19.73
N ILE A 199 -11.50 -0.93 18.52
CA ILE A 199 -12.67 -1.71 18.09
C ILE A 199 -12.47 -3.20 18.39
N SER A 200 -13.52 -4.01 18.33
CA SER A 200 -13.39 -5.47 18.51
C SER A 200 -12.53 -6.10 17.39
N LYS A 201 -11.87 -7.23 17.70
CA LYS A 201 -11.11 -8.01 16.69
C LYS A 201 -11.97 -8.33 15.46
N LYS A 202 -13.23 -8.72 15.69
CA LYS A 202 -14.20 -9.02 14.62
C LYS A 202 -14.46 -7.79 13.73
N ALA A 203 -14.70 -6.62 14.33
CA ALA A 203 -14.93 -5.39 13.57
C ALA A 203 -13.70 -4.95 12.75
N GLY A 204 -12.49 -5.13 13.28
CA GLY A 204 -11.25 -4.87 12.56
C GLY A 204 -11.11 -5.72 11.29
N TRP A 205 -11.33 -7.03 11.41
CA TRP A 205 -11.29 -7.95 10.26
C TRP A 205 -12.39 -7.65 9.24
N ILE A 206 -13.64 -7.42 9.69
CA ILE A 206 -14.74 -7.07 8.79
C ILE A 206 -14.41 -5.80 7.99
N SER A 207 -13.88 -4.77 8.66
CA SER A 207 -13.49 -3.51 8.01
C SER A 207 -12.49 -3.76 6.89
N VAL A 208 -11.43 -4.53 7.17
CA VAL A 208 -10.39 -4.85 6.18
C VAL A 208 -10.92 -5.70 5.04
N ILE A 209 -11.75 -6.71 5.32
CA ILE A 209 -12.35 -7.57 4.28
C ILE A 209 -13.22 -6.73 3.33
N ILE A 210 -14.04 -5.82 3.86
CA ILE A 210 -14.84 -4.91 3.04
C ILE A 210 -13.94 -4.05 2.15
N LEU A 211 -12.89 -3.44 2.71
CA LEU A 211 -11.93 -2.63 1.94
C LEU A 211 -11.24 -3.44 0.84
N PHE A 212 -10.86 -4.69 1.13
CA PHE A 212 -10.24 -5.57 0.15
C PHE A 212 -11.21 -5.97 -0.96
N VAL A 213 -12.46 -6.31 -0.63
CA VAL A 213 -13.50 -6.62 -1.64
C VAL A 213 -13.78 -5.41 -2.52
N LEU A 214 -13.84 -4.20 -1.95
CA LEU A 214 -14.00 -2.97 -2.73
C LEU A 214 -12.80 -2.74 -3.67
N LEU A 215 -11.57 -3.01 -3.22
CA LEU A 215 -10.39 -2.94 -4.06
C LEU A 215 -10.46 -3.96 -5.21
N VAL A 216 -10.80 -5.22 -4.93
CA VAL A 216 -10.94 -6.27 -5.95
C VAL A 216 -12.00 -5.88 -6.99
N ALA A 217 -13.15 -5.38 -6.54
CA ALA A 217 -14.22 -4.91 -7.43
C ALA A 217 -13.76 -3.73 -8.29
N PHE A 218 -13.07 -2.75 -7.69
CA PHE A 218 -12.50 -1.62 -8.43
C PHE A 218 -11.46 -2.08 -9.46
N SER A 219 -10.58 -3.01 -9.11
CA SER A 219 -9.56 -3.56 -10.02
C SER A 219 -10.17 -4.34 -11.18
N PHE A 220 -11.25 -5.07 -10.93
CA PHE A 220 -12.00 -5.73 -12.00
C PHE A 220 -12.62 -4.71 -12.96
N VAL A 221 -13.32 -3.70 -12.43
CA VAL A 221 -13.97 -2.65 -13.24
C VAL A 221 -12.93 -1.85 -14.03
N SER A 222 -11.82 -1.45 -13.42
CA SER A 222 -10.77 -0.72 -14.12
C SER A 222 -10.10 -1.58 -15.20
N GLY A 223 -9.87 -2.86 -14.93
CA GLY A 223 -9.39 -3.82 -15.92
C GLY A 223 -10.35 -3.96 -17.10
N ALA A 224 -11.66 -3.98 -16.84
CA ALA A 224 -12.68 -4.13 -17.88
C ALA A 224 -12.79 -2.86 -18.75
N ILE A 225 -12.66 -1.68 -18.14
CA ILE A 225 -12.60 -0.42 -18.89
C ILE A 225 -11.35 -0.40 -19.78
N ASN A 226 -10.20 -0.78 -19.24
CA ASN A 226 -8.94 -0.80 -20.00
C ASN A 226 -8.93 -1.84 -21.11
N SER A 227 -9.57 -3.00 -20.93
CA SER A 227 -9.67 -4.02 -21.98
C SER A 227 -10.54 -3.55 -23.15
N VAL A 228 -11.55 -2.72 -22.90
CA VAL A 228 -12.41 -2.16 -23.94
C VAL A 228 -11.76 -0.94 -24.61
N ALA A 229 -10.98 -0.15 -23.86
CA ALA A 229 -10.30 1.03 -24.41
C ALA A 229 -9.03 0.69 -25.21
N GLY A 230 -8.48 -0.51 -25.02
CA GLY A 230 -7.33 -1.03 -25.77
C GLY A 230 -7.69 -2.03 -26.87
N ALA A 231 -8.99 -2.21 -27.16
CA ALA A 231 -9.53 -2.97 -28.29
C ALA A 231 -10.18 -2.01 -29.30
#